data_AF-A0A183JNX4-F1
#
_entry.id   AF-A0A183JNX4-F1
#
_cell.length_a   1.000
_cell.length_b   1.000
_cell.length_c   1.000
_cell.angle_alpha   90.00
_cell.angle_beta   90.00
_cell.angle_gamma   90.00
#
_symmetry.space_group_name_H-M   'P 1'
#
loop_
_entity.id
_entity.type
_entity.pdbx_description
1 polymer ?
#
loop_
_entity_poly.entity_id
_entity_poly.type
_entity_poly.pdbx_seq_one_letter_code
_entity_poly.pdbx_strand_id
1 'polypeptide(L)' 'MASSINILKADSVLRLSTFLKRWKPAWLVLYGNGELRYFESKDDYVAKATINVPRICREILSGHVS' A
#
# COMPACT_ATOMS: atom_id res chain seq x y z
N MET A 1 16.63 8.27 16.19
CA MET A 1 16.72 8.21 14.72
C MET A 1 15.31 8.15 14.18
N ALA A 2 14.84 9.17 13.48
CA ALA A 2 13.57 9.05 12.76
C ALA A 2 13.76 7.95 11.71
N SER A 3 13.03 6.84 11.85
CA SER A 3 13.03 5.80 10.81
C SER A 3 12.52 6.46 9.53
N SER A 4 13.40 6.65 8.55
CA SER A 4 13.00 7.13 7.23
C SER A 4 11.92 6.18 6.70
N ILE A 5 10.73 6.72 6.44
CA ILE A 5 9.61 5.95 5.89
C ILE A 5 10.02 5.54 4.48
N ASN A 6 10.42 4.28 4.31
CA ASN A 6 10.81 3.74 3.01
C ASN A 6 9.55 3.33 2.24
N ILE A 7 9.13 4.13 1.27
CA ILE A 7 8.00 3.83 0.39
C ILE A 7 8.55 3.19 -0.89
N LEU A 8 8.16 1.95 -1.17
CA LEU A 8 8.56 1.25 -2.40
C LEU A 8 7.67 1.63 -3.58
N LYS A 9 6.38 1.84 -3.33
CA LYS A 9 5.42 2.28 -4.35
C LYS A 9 4.23 3.00 -3.70
N ALA A 10 3.74 4.03 -4.36
CA ALA A 10 2.49 4.69 -3.98
C ALA A 10 1.74 5.11 -5.24
N ASP A 11 0.46 4.74 -5.35
CA ASP A 11 -0.34 5.06 -6.53
C ASP A 11 -1.85 5.03 -6.26
N SER A 12 -2.62 5.63 -7.16
CA SER A 12 -4.07 5.55 -7.18
C SER A 12 -4.52 4.21 -7.77
N VAL A 13 -5.45 3.55 -7.09
CA VAL A 13 -6.03 2.28 -7.54
C VAL A 13 -7.54 2.32 -7.43
N LEU A 14 -8.23 1.47 -8.18
CA LEU A 14 -9.63 1.17 -7.92
C LEU A 14 -9.69 0.02 -6.92
N ARG A 15 -10.45 0.20 -5.84
CA ARG A 15 -10.73 -0.82 -4.84
C ARG A 15 -12.21 -1.17 -4.87
N LEU A 16 -12.51 -2.46 -4.79
CA LEU A 16 -13.88 -2.93 -4.59
C LEU A 16 -14.31 -2.66 -3.14
N SER A 17 -15.33 -1.83 -2.97
CA SER A 17 -15.94 -1.59 -1.66
C SER A 17 -16.59 -2.87 -1.13
N THR A 18 -16.39 -3.17 0.16
CA THR A 18 -16.84 -4.41 0.77
C THR A 18 -18.36 -4.46 0.94
N PHE A 19 -18.97 -3.33 1.28
CA PHE A 19 -20.41 -3.19 1.51
C PHE A 19 -21.21 -3.02 0.21
N LEU A 20 -20.95 -1.92 -0.54
CA LEU A 20 -21.72 -1.59 -1.75
C LEU A 20 -21.28 -2.35 -3.00
N LYS A 21 -20.21 -3.16 -2.95
CA LYS A 21 -19.67 -3.93 -4.08
C LYS A 21 -19.42 -3.11 -5.35
N ARG A 22 -19.13 -1.82 -5.21
CA ARG A 22 -18.70 -0.93 -6.30
C ARG A 22 -17.21 -0.65 -6.27
N TRP A 23 -16.59 -0.49 -7.43
CA TRP A 23 -15.24 0.03 -7.57
C TRP A 23 -15.22 1.51 -7.21
N LYS A 24 -14.25 1.91 -6.40
CA LYS A 24 -14.03 3.31 -6.06
C LYS A 24 -12.53 3.61 -5.98
N PRO A 25 -12.11 4.87 -6.20
CA PRO A 25 -10.72 5.28 -6.01
C PRO A 25 -10.24 5.00 -4.59
N ALA A 26 -8.96 4.71 -4.46
CA ALA A 26 -8.22 4.61 -3.23
C ALA A 26 -6.74 4.97 -3.49
N TRP A 27 -6.05 5.42 -2.46
CA TRP A 27 -4.59 5.63 -2.52
C TRP A 27 -3.89 4.45 -1.84
N LEU A 28 -3.04 3.74 -2.58
CA LEU A 28 -2.35 2.54 -2.11
C LEU A 28 -0.87 2.87 -1.88
N VAL A 29 -0.32 2.47 -0.74
CA VAL A 29 1.08 2.70 -0.37
C VAL A 29 1.69 1.38 0.09
N LEU A 30 2.77 0.96 -0.58
CA LEU A 30 3.61 -0.17 -0.19
C LEU A 30 4.87 0.35 0.48
N TYR A 31 5.02 0.02 1.76
CA TYR A 31 6.19 0.34 2.57
C TYR A 31 7.22 -0.78 2.51
N GLY A 32 8.51 -0.43 2.61
CA GLY A 32 9.63 -1.37 2.52
C GLY A 32 9.67 -2.40 3.64
N ASN A 33 8.94 -2.19 4.73
CA ASN A 33 8.78 -3.15 5.82
C ASN A 33 7.78 -4.28 5.51
N GLY A 34 7.12 -4.27 4.34
CA GLY A 34 6.11 -5.26 3.99
C GLY A 34 4.67 -4.78 4.18
N GLU A 35 4.42 -3.61 4.75
CA GLU A 35 3.07 -3.13 4.92
C GLU A 35 2.52 -2.55 3.62
N LEU A 36 1.42 -3.11 3.14
CA LEU A 36 0.58 -2.56 2.09
C LEU A 36 -0.64 -1.91 2.74
N ARG A 37 -0.72 -0.59 2.67
CA ARG A 37 -1.83 0.18 3.26
C ARG A 37 -2.64 0.85 2.17
N TYR A 38 -3.94 0.96 2.37
CA TYR A 38 -4.78 1.81 1.53
C TYR A 38 -5.51 2.88 2.33
N PHE A 39 -5.70 4.02 1.69
CA PHE A 39 -6.35 5.23 2.20
C PHE A 39 -7.52 5.60 1.25
N GLU A 40 -8.49 6.39 1.70
CA GLU A 40 -9.58 6.82 0.78
C GLU A 40 -9.05 7.85 -0.22
N SER A 41 -8.10 8.69 0.20
CA SER A 41 -7.46 9.70 -0.63
C SER A 41 -5.95 9.78 -0.33
N LYS A 42 -5.21 10.52 -1.15
CA LYS A 42 -3.77 10.77 -0.94
C LYS A 42 -3.49 11.64 0.29
N ASP A 43 -4.45 12.49 0.67
CA ASP A 43 -4.33 13.44 1.76
C ASP A 43 -4.83 12.87 3.11
N ASP A 44 -5.38 11.66 3.08
CA ASP A 44 -5.79 10.93 4.27
C ASP A 44 -4.56 10.49 5.08
N TYR A 45 -4.59 10.76 6.38
CA TYR A 45 -3.56 10.32 7.32
C TYR A 45 -3.86 8.96 7.99
N VAL A 46 -5.10 8.46 7.87
CA VAL A 46 -5.54 7.19 8.48
C VAL A 46 -5.72 6.12 7.43
N ALA A 47 -4.91 5.06 7.50
CA ALA A 47 -5.10 3.88 6.68
C ALA A 47 -6.43 3.20 7.01
N LYS A 48 -7.18 2.82 5.98
CA LYS A 48 -8.44 2.08 6.15
C LYS A 48 -8.21 0.58 6.35
N ALA A 49 -7.10 0.05 5.84
CA ALA A 49 -6.60 -1.27 6.20
C ALA A 49 -5.10 -1.38 5.93
N THR A 50 -4.49 -2.38 6.57
CA THR A 50 -3.10 -2.78 6.37
C THR A 50 -3.07 -4.28 6.06
N ILE A 51 -2.32 -4.65 5.03
CA ILE A 51 -2.06 -6.03 4.63
C ILE A 51 -0.55 -6.23 4.68
N ASN A 52 -0.09 -7.32 5.30
CA ASN A 52 1.33 -7.64 5.36
C ASN A 52 1.74 -8.51 4.16
N VAL A 53 2.62 -7.98 3.31
CA VAL A 53 3.18 -8.61 2.11
C VAL A 53 4.73 -8.63 2.11
N PRO A 54 5.37 -9.14 3.18
CA PRO A 54 6.83 -9.05 3.35
C PRO A 54 7.62 -9.81 2.28
N ARG A 55 7.06 -10.87 1.67
CA ARG A 55 7.73 -11.61 0.59
C ARG A 55 7.89 -10.75 -0.65
N ILE A 56 6.82 -10.06 -1.08
CA ILE A 56 6.81 -9.17 -2.25
C ILE A 56 7.83 -8.04 -2.06
N CYS A 57 7.89 -7.43 -0.87
CA CYS A 57 8.86 -6.38 -0.59
C CYS A 57 10.31 -6.89 -0.68
N ARG A 58 10.58 -8.10 -0.19
CA ARG A 58 11.93 -8.70 -0.31
C ARG A 58 12.31 -8.97 -1.77
N GLU A 59 11.38 -9.45 -2.59
CA GLU A 59 11.58 -9.67 -4.04
C GLU A 59 11.88 -8.35 -4.76
N ILE A 60 11.12 -7.29 -4.49
CA ILE A 60 11.35 -5.95 -5.05
C ILE A 60 12.72 -5.41 -4.62
N LEU A 61 13.03 -5.48 -3.32
CA LEU A 61 14.28 -4.94 -2.75
C LEU A 61 15.52 -5.72 -3.19
N SER A 62 15.39 -7.02 -3.49
CA SER A 62 16.49 -7.83 -4.02
C SER A 62 16.68 -7.71 -5.53
N GLY A 63 15.82 -6.94 -6.23
CA GLY A 63 15.85 -6.80 -7.68
C GLY A 63 15.34 -8.04 -8.44
N HIS A 64 14.78 -9.04 -7.76
CA HIS A 64 14.10 -10.17 -8.39
C HIS A 64 12.65 -9.79 -8.68
N VAL A 65 12.42 -9.12 -9.81
CA VAL A 65 11.07 -8.95 -10.36
C VAL A 65 10.87 -10.09 -11.37
N SER A 66 10.11 -11.12 -10.98
CA SER A 66 9.71 -12.23 -11.85
C SER A 66 8.65 -11.81 -12.85
#